data_AF-A0A368GM75-F1
#
_entry.id   AF-A0A368GM75-F1
#
_cell.length_a   1.000
_cell.length_b   1.000
_cell.length_c   1.000
_cell.angle_alpha   90.00
_cell.angle_beta   90.00
_cell.angle_gamma   90.00
#
_symmetry.space_group_name_H-M   'P 1'
#
loop_
_entity.id
_entity.type
_entity.pdbx_description
1 polymer ?
#
loop_
_entity_poly.entity_id
_entity_poly.type
_entity_poly.pdbx_seq_one_letter_code
_entity_poly.pdbx_strand_id
1 'polypeptide(L)'
;MMVTSLVFFVEQTATLLSMYFSHPIVSQVVSFLIKDDGIEFPVITLCNFNAIKKSYIKSEKALEAYKAKHPNFTLNGFFMDAGLDCQESMMICSFGGRQFDCCQYMSVIITSLGKCFK
;
A
#
# COMPACT_ATOMS: atom_id res chain seq x y z
N MET A 1 6.85 53.01 -36.24
CA MET A 1 7.55 52.71 -34.97
C MET A 1 6.58 52.57 -33.79
N MET A 2 5.56 53.43 -33.60
CA MET A 2 4.58 53.24 -32.50
C MET A 2 3.56 52.11 -32.69
N VAL A 3 3.03 51.93 -33.91
CA VAL A 3 1.99 50.91 -34.19
C VAL A 3 2.51 49.49 -33.97
N THR A 4 3.75 49.23 -34.41
CA THR A 4 4.42 47.94 -34.20
C THR A 4 4.59 47.63 -32.71
N SER A 5 4.95 48.63 -31.90
CA SER A 5 5.08 48.47 -30.45
C SER A 5 3.75 48.16 -29.76
N LEU A 6 2.64 48.75 -30.24
CA LEU A 6 1.31 48.49 -29.71
C LEU A 6 0.84 47.06 -30.00
N VAL A 7 1.11 46.55 -31.20
CA VAL A 7 0.77 45.17 -31.58
C VAL A 7 1.50 44.16 -30.70
N PHE A 8 2.81 44.33 -30.50
CA PHE A 8 3.59 43.46 -29.62
C PHE A 8 3.10 43.50 -28.17
N PHE A 9 2.64 44.66 -27.69
CA PHE A 9 2.11 44.79 -26.33
C PHE A 9 0.82 43.97 -26.15
N VAL A 10 -0.11 44.07 -27.09
CA VAL A 10 -1.39 43.31 -27.03
C VAL A 10 -1.13 41.81 -27.07
N GLU A 11 -0.25 41.35 -27.95
CA GLU A 11 0.10 39.93 -28.07
C GLU A 11 0.68 39.37 -26.76
N GLN A 12 1.59 40.10 -26.11
CA GLN A 12 2.18 39.68 -24.84
C GLN A 12 1.19 39.69 -23.67
N THR A 13 0.22 40.60 -23.66
CA THR A 13 -0.84 40.58 -22.63
C THR A 13 -1.78 39.39 -22.79
N ALA A 14 -2.11 39.02 -24.04
CA ALA A 14 -2.95 37.87 -24.32
C ALA A 14 -2.28 36.55 -23.94
N THR A 15 -0.98 36.39 -24.20
CA THR A 15 -0.21 35.21 -23.79
C THR A 15 -0.12 35.09 -22.27
N LEU A 16 0.14 36.19 -21.56
CA LEU A 16 0.18 36.20 -20.10
C LEU A 16 -1.18 35.87 -19.46
N LEU A 17 -2.28 36.43 -20.00
CA LEU A 17 -3.63 36.11 -19.55
C LEU A 17 -3.98 34.63 -19.81
N SER A 18 -3.62 34.10 -20.97
CA SER A 18 -3.79 32.68 -21.29
C SER A 18 -3.00 31.78 -20.33
N MET A 19 -1.76 32.14 -20.01
CA MET A 19 -0.94 31.46 -19.00
C MET A 19 -1.48 31.61 -17.57
N TYR A 20 -2.21 32.68 -17.25
CA TYR A 20 -2.86 32.82 -15.95
C TYR A 20 -4.11 31.95 -15.85
N PHE A 21 -4.95 31.96 -16.88
CA PHE A 21 -6.17 31.14 -16.93
C PHE A 21 -5.90 29.64 -17.09
N SER A 22 -4.70 29.25 -17.52
CA SER A 22 -4.28 27.85 -17.54
C SER A 22 -3.96 27.27 -16.16
N HIS A 23 -4.01 28.09 -15.09
CA HIS A 23 -3.73 27.69 -13.71
C HIS A 23 -2.41 26.90 -13.58
N PRO A 24 -1.26 27.49 -13.93
CA PRO A 24 0.01 26.80 -13.96
C PRO A 24 0.39 26.40 -12.53
N ILE A 25 0.53 25.10 -12.29
CA ILE A 25 1.01 24.57 -11.02
C ILE A 25 2.53 24.50 -11.04
N VAL A 26 3.17 25.25 -10.14
CA VAL A 26 4.61 25.14 -9.89
C VAL A 26 4.81 24.27 -8.65
N SER A 27 5.36 23.08 -8.84
CA SER A 27 5.73 22.20 -7.74
C SER A 27 7.13 22.55 -7.27
N GLN A 28 7.27 23.19 -6.09
CA GLN A 28 8.57 23.34 -5.42
C GLN A 28 8.96 22.03 -4.75
N VAL A 29 9.69 21.16 -5.46
CA VAL A 29 10.18 19.88 -4.94
C VAL A 29 11.43 20.06 -4.08
N VAL A 30 11.50 21.06 -3.21
CA VAL A 30 12.66 21.19 -2.28
C VAL A 30 12.28 21.95 -1.01
N SER A 31 11.41 21.37 -0.19
CA SER A 31 11.51 21.58 1.24
C SER A 31 11.34 20.22 1.90
N PHE A 32 12.42 19.45 1.93
CA PHE A 32 12.55 18.39 2.92
C PHE A 32 12.59 19.07 4.28
N LEU A 33 11.42 19.44 4.81
CA LEU A 33 11.21 19.73 6.22
C LEU A 33 11.44 18.41 6.95
N ILE A 34 12.72 18.06 7.14
CA ILE A 34 13.11 17.01 8.06
C ILE A 34 12.78 17.59 9.43
N LYS A 35 11.64 17.17 9.97
CA LYS A 35 11.24 17.51 11.33
C LYS A 35 12.34 17.01 12.28
N ASP A 36 12.77 17.84 13.23
CA ASP A 36 13.83 17.47 14.19
C ASP A 36 13.45 16.22 15.02
N ASP A 37 12.15 15.98 15.20
CA ASP A 37 11.59 14.80 15.89
C ASP A 37 11.70 13.49 15.08
N GLY A 38 12.28 13.53 13.88
CA GLY A 38 12.40 12.40 12.98
C GLY A 38 11.12 12.09 12.19
N ILE A 39 11.11 10.93 11.53
CA ILE A 39 10.01 10.47 10.69
C ILE A 39 9.32 9.32 11.42
N GLU A 40 7.98 9.38 11.48
CA GLU A 40 7.19 8.27 12.02
C GLU A 40 7.33 7.05 11.13
N PHE A 41 7.63 5.90 11.74
CA PHE A 41 7.86 4.67 10.99
C PHE A 41 6.55 4.21 10.34
N PRO A 42 6.53 3.93 9.02
CA PRO A 42 5.31 3.54 8.34
C PRO A 42 4.84 2.15 8.78
N VAL A 43 3.54 1.92 8.70
CA VAL A 43 2.97 0.57 8.86
C VAL A 43 3.44 -0.30 7.70
N ILE A 44 4.04 -1.45 7.99
CA ILE A 44 4.52 -2.40 7.00
C ILE A 44 3.50 -3.51 6.85
N THR A 45 3.00 -3.75 5.64
CA THR A 45 2.17 -4.92 5.34
C THR A 45 2.99 -5.98 4.61
N LEU A 46 3.05 -7.18 5.17
CA LEU A 46 3.72 -8.35 4.64
C LEU A 46 2.69 -9.39 4.18
N CYS A 47 2.79 -9.78 2.91
CA CYS A 47 1.94 -10.78 2.28
C CYS A 47 2.80 -11.85 1.61
N ASN A 48 2.33 -13.10 1.65
CA ASN A 48 2.85 -14.15 0.79
C ASN A 48 2.10 -14.11 -0.56
N PHE A 49 2.79 -14.33 -1.67
CA PHE A 49 2.16 -14.52 -2.97
C PHE A 49 1.29 -15.78 -3.03
N ASN A 50 1.64 -16.80 -2.22
CA ASN A 50 0.83 -17.99 -2.06
C ASN A 50 -0.24 -17.75 -0.99
N ALA A 51 -1.49 -17.61 -1.44
CA ALA A 51 -2.63 -17.35 -0.55
C ALA A 51 -2.95 -18.50 0.41
N ILE A 52 -2.53 -19.73 0.08
CA ILE A 52 -2.90 -20.95 0.80
C ILE A 52 -1.68 -21.87 0.94
N LYS A 53 -1.55 -22.51 2.11
CA LYS A 53 -0.53 -23.53 2.36
C LYS A 53 -0.74 -24.75 1.46
N LYS A 54 0.34 -25.23 0.84
CA LYS A 54 0.31 -26.46 0.02
C LYS A 54 -0.15 -27.69 0.82
N SER A 55 0.16 -27.74 2.11
CA SER A 55 -0.32 -28.80 3.02
C SER A 55 -1.85 -28.82 3.18
N TYR A 56 -2.49 -27.65 3.03
CA TYR A 56 -3.94 -27.48 3.12
C TYR A 56 -4.65 -27.97 1.84
N ILE A 57 -4.04 -27.74 0.67
CA ILE A 57 -4.52 -28.22 -0.64
C ILE A 57 -3.79 -29.53 -0.98
N LYS A 58 -4.01 -30.57 -0.17
CA LYS A 58 -3.45 -31.91 -0.44
C LYS A 58 -4.24 -32.70 -1.49
N SER A 59 -5.46 -32.25 -1.82
CA SER A 59 -6.32 -32.79 -2.88
C SER A 59 -7.36 -31.74 -3.32
N GLU A 60 -7.92 -31.87 -4.53
CA GLU A 60 -9.03 -31.04 -5.02
C GLU A 60 -10.26 -31.01 -4.08
N LYS A 61 -10.32 -31.92 -3.10
CA LYS A 61 -11.38 -32.02 -2.10
C LYS A 61 -11.21 -31.13 -0.87
N ALA A 62 -10.12 -30.34 -0.76
CA ALA A 62 -9.84 -29.53 0.42
C ALA A 62 -10.97 -28.51 0.72
N LEU A 63 -11.54 -27.91 -0.32
CA LEU A 63 -12.65 -26.96 -0.18
C LEU A 63 -13.93 -27.67 0.29
N GLU A 64 -14.23 -28.84 -0.28
CA GLU A 64 -15.43 -29.62 0.09
C GLU A 64 -15.33 -30.17 1.52
N ALA A 65 -14.15 -30.63 1.93
CA ALA A 65 -13.89 -31.03 3.31
C ALA A 65 -14.04 -29.85 4.29
N TYR A 66 -13.62 -28.65 3.88
CA TYR A 66 -13.79 -27.45 4.69
C TYR A 66 -15.27 -27.05 4.82
N LYS A 67 -16.03 -27.07 3.71
CA LYS A 67 -17.48 -26.80 3.69
C LYS A 67 -18.27 -27.81 4.54
N ALA A 68 -17.87 -29.09 4.53
CA ALA A 68 -18.50 -30.11 5.37
C ALA A 68 -18.31 -29.84 6.87
N LYS A 69 -17.17 -29.29 7.26
CA LYS A 69 -16.86 -28.92 8.66
C LYS A 69 -17.44 -27.56 9.06
N HIS A 70 -17.63 -26.65 8.10
CA HIS A 70 -18.12 -25.29 8.31
C HIS A 70 -19.42 -25.07 7.53
N PRO A 71 -20.59 -25.40 8.12
CA PRO A 71 -21.89 -25.27 7.44
C PRO A 71 -22.19 -23.82 7.05
N ASN A 72 -21.66 -22.84 7.80
CA ASN A 72 -21.68 -21.42 7.44
C ASN A 72 -20.35 -21.03 6.79
N PHE A 73 -20.17 -21.41 5.52
CA PHE A 73 -18.95 -21.10 4.79
C PHE A 73 -18.77 -19.58 4.60
N THR A 74 -17.59 -19.07 4.97
CA THR A 74 -17.16 -17.71 4.63
C THR A 74 -15.80 -17.74 3.95
N LEU A 75 -15.65 -16.97 2.88
CA LEU A 75 -14.39 -16.90 2.12
C LEU A 75 -13.24 -16.37 2.99
N ASN A 76 -13.52 -15.36 3.82
CA ASN A 76 -12.54 -14.80 4.74
C ASN A 76 -12.08 -15.83 5.76
N GLY A 77 -13.00 -16.60 6.36
CA GLY A 77 -12.65 -17.66 7.30
C GLY A 77 -11.78 -18.74 6.64
N PHE A 78 -12.11 -19.11 5.41
CA PHE A 78 -11.29 -20.06 4.66
C PHE A 78 -9.86 -19.58 4.46
N PHE A 79 -9.64 -18.33 4.02
CA PHE A 79 -8.29 -17.79 3.88
C PHE A 79 -7.56 -17.59 5.22
N MET A 80 -8.28 -17.31 6.31
CA MET A 80 -7.68 -17.20 7.64
C MET A 80 -7.11 -18.54 8.14
N ASP A 81 -7.80 -19.64 7.85
CA ASP A 81 -7.41 -20.99 8.28
C ASP A 81 -6.41 -21.64 7.31
N ALA A 82 -6.61 -21.42 6.00
CA ALA A 82 -5.80 -22.02 4.95
C ALA A 82 -4.49 -21.26 4.68
N GLY A 83 -4.43 -19.98 5.02
CA GLY A 83 -3.26 -19.11 4.84
C GLY A 83 -2.09 -19.48 5.76
N LEU A 84 -0.91 -18.91 5.49
CA LEU A 84 0.27 -19.14 6.33
C LEU A 84 0.09 -18.56 7.73
N ASP A 85 0.70 -19.23 8.72
CA ASP A 85 0.74 -18.73 10.08
C ASP A 85 1.95 -17.82 10.30
N CYS A 86 1.78 -16.84 11.19
CA CYS A 86 2.79 -15.83 11.47
C CYS A 86 4.09 -16.47 11.96
N GLN A 87 3.99 -17.42 12.89
CA GLN A 87 5.13 -18.14 13.48
C GLN A 87 5.94 -18.95 12.46
N GLU A 88 5.30 -19.44 11.39
CA GLU A 88 5.98 -20.19 10.33
C GLU A 88 6.65 -19.27 9.30
N SER A 89 6.13 -18.05 9.14
CA SER A 89 6.57 -17.11 8.10
C SER A 89 7.60 -16.10 8.60
N MET A 90 7.55 -15.76 9.88
CA MET A 90 8.34 -14.68 10.47
C MET A 90 9.16 -15.21 11.63
N MET A 91 10.39 -15.59 11.32
CA MET A 91 11.29 -16.21 12.31
C MET A 91 11.91 -15.19 13.27
N ILE A 92 12.24 -13.99 12.78
CA ILE A 92 12.94 -12.94 13.55
C ILE A 92 12.41 -11.57 13.12
N CYS A 93 11.99 -10.75 14.08
CA CYS A 93 11.70 -9.33 13.88
C CYS A 93 12.63 -8.48 14.73
N SER A 94 13.22 -7.45 14.13
CA SER A 94 14.13 -6.53 14.82
C SER A 94 13.92 -5.11 14.30
N PHE A 95 13.86 -4.15 15.22
CA PHE A 95 13.77 -2.74 14.90
C PHE A 95 14.68 -1.93 15.82
N GLY A 96 15.48 -1.02 15.24
CA GLY A 96 16.47 -0.23 16.00
C GLY A 96 17.49 -1.08 16.79
N GLY A 97 17.78 -2.30 16.33
CA GLY A 97 18.68 -3.24 17.01
C GLY A 97 18.06 -4.05 18.15
N ARG A 98 16.75 -3.93 18.41
CA ARG A 98 16.04 -4.73 19.41
C ARG A 98 15.19 -5.80 18.73
N GLN A 99 15.35 -7.04 19.16
CA GLN A 99 14.51 -8.16 18.73
C GLN A 99 13.20 -8.20 19.53
N PHE A 100 12.10 -8.53 18.88
CA PHE A 100 10.76 -8.66 19.49
C PHE A 100 9.96 -9.79 18.83
N ASP A 101 8.86 -10.20 19.46
CA ASP A 101 7.93 -11.18 18.91
C ASP A 101 7.11 -10.57 17.76
N CYS A 102 7.34 -11.04 16.53
CA CYS A 102 6.63 -10.56 15.35
C CYS A 102 5.10 -10.61 15.52
N CYS A 103 4.58 -11.71 16.06
CA CYS A 103 3.15 -12.00 16.05
C CYS A 103 2.39 -11.31 17.17
N GLN A 104 3.11 -10.72 18.13
CA GLN A 104 2.52 -9.84 19.14
C GLN A 104 2.21 -8.44 18.58
N TYR A 105 3.04 -7.95 17.67
CA TYR A 105 2.94 -6.59 17.12
C TYR A 105 2.29 -6.53 15.75
N MET A 106 2.10 -7.67 15.09
CA MET A 106 1.43 -7.75 13.80
C MET A 106 -0.03 -8.16 13.92
N SER A 107 -0.86 -7.56 13.08
CA SER A 107 -2.29 -7.81 12.97
C SER A 107 -2.62 -8.44 11.62
N VAL A 108 -3.59 -9.35 11.60
CA VAL A 108 -3.95 -10.07 10.38
C VAL A 108 -4.94 -9.25 9.55
N ILE A 109 -4.71 -9.20 8.23
CA ILE A 109 -5.60 -8.56 7.26
C ILE A 109 -5.79 -9.47 6.04
N ILE A 110 -7.01 -9.52 5.50
CA ILE A 110 -7.31 -10.24 4.25
C ILE A 110 -7.20 -9.28 3.07
N THR A 111 -6.44 -9.68 2.06
CA THR A 111 -6.24 -8.93 0.81
C THR A 111 -6.54 -9.81 -0.40
N SER A 112 -6.32 -9.30 -1.63
CA SER A 112 -6.38 -10.11 -2.85
C SER A 112 -5.34 -11.24 -2.90
N LEU A 113 -4.31 -11.19 -2.05
CA LEU A 113 -3.31 -12.24 -1.88
C LEU A 113 -3.67 -13.23 -0.75
N GLY A 114 -4.83 -13.09 -0.12
CA GLY A 114 -5.25 -13.91 1.02
C GLY A 114 -4.82 -13.31 2.35
N LYS A 115 -4.34 -14.16 3.27
CA LYS A 115 -3.96 -13.78 4.64
C LYS A 115 -2.61 -13.06 4.67
N CYS A 116 -2.62 -11.81 5.14
CA CYS A 116 -1.44 -10.96 5.30
C CYS A 116 -1.32 -10.41 6.72
N PHE A 117 -0.18 -9.80 7.02
CA PHE A 117 0.17 -9.26 8.34
C PHE A 117 0.56 -7.79 8.20
N LYS A 118 0.01 -6.92 9.04
CA LYS A 118 0.33 -5.48 9.09
C LYS A 118 0.71 -5.03 10.48
#